data_AF-A0A248L5K1-F1
#
_entry.id   AF-A0A248L5K1-F1
#
_cell.length_a   1.000
_cell.length_b   1.000
_cell.length_c   1.000
_cell.angle_alpha   90.00
_cell.angle_beta   90.00
_cell.angle_gamma   90.00
#
_symmetry.space_group_name_H-M   'P 1'
#
loop_
_entity.id
_entity.type
_entity.pdbx_description
1 polymer ?
#
loop_
_entity_poly.entity_id
_entity_poly.type
_entity_poly.pdbx_seq_one_letter_code
_entity_poly.pdbx_strand_id
1 'polypeptide(L)' 'MSALLITGLVFALLFVLFLWFNIKGLRTMWRDYKKTGSMVALGFFIVGVIGIFTGVWTTLVVIIYYLLRPRG' A
#
# COMPACT_ATOMS: atom_id res chain seq x y z
N MET A 1 -19.34 -7.83 19.08
CA MET A 1 -18.44 -6.68 19.32
C MET A 1 -16.97 -7.06 19.25
N SER A 2 -16.55 -8.20 19.82
CA SER A 2 -15.16 -8.71 19.75
C SER A 2 -14.65 -8.99 18.33
N ALA A 3 -15.47 -9.60 17.46
CA ALA A 3 -15.04 -9.96 16.10
C ALA A 3 -14.68 -8.74 15.23
N LEU A 4 -15.47 -7.66 15.25
CA LEU A 4 -15.19 -6.43 14.49
C LEU A 4 -13.89 -5.76 14.92
N LEU A 5 -13.59 -5.74 16.23
CA LEU A 5 -12.34 -5.21 16.76
C LEU A 5 -11.15 -6.06 16.32
N ILE A 6 -11.26 -7.38 16.40
CA ILE A 6 -10.20 -8.32 15.95
C ILE A 6 -9.96 -8.16 14.45
N THR A 7 -11.03 -8.15 13.64
CA THR A 7 -10.93 -7.98 12.18
C THR A 7 -10.29 -6.64 11.83
N GLY A 8 -10.71 -5.53 12.45
CA GLY A 8 -10.11 -4.21 12.21
C GLY A 8 -8.62 -4.16 12.55
N LEU A 9 -8.21 -4.80 13.66
CA LEU A 9 -6.83 -4.84 14.11
C LEU A 9 -5.95 -5.70 13.19
N VAL A 10 -6.47 -6.84 12.71
CA VAL A 10 -5.81 -7.68 11.70
C VAL A 10 -5.62 -6.93 10.39
N PHE A 11 -6.65 -6.21 9.91
CA PHE A 11 -6.53 -5.39 8.70
C PHE A 11 -5.50 -4.28 8.84
N ALA A 12 -5.47 -3.58 9.98
CA ALA A 12 -4.45 -2.57 10.25
C ALA A 12 -3.04 -3.16 10.24
N LEU A 13 -2.85 -4.32 10.86
CA LEU A 13 -1.57 -5.02 10.87
C LEU A 13 -1.13 -5.44 9.45
N LEU A 14 -2.04 -6.02 8.67
CA LEU A 14 -1.78 -6.41 7.29
C LEU A 14 -1.44 -5.20 6.42
N PHE A 15 -2.12 -4.07 6.63
CA PHE A 15 -1.85 -2.83 5.91
C PHE A 15 -0.45 -2.29 6.24
N VAL A 16 -0.06 -2.29 7.51
CA VAL A 16 1.30 -1.87 7.94
C VAL A 16 2.37 -2.80 7.35
N LEU A 17 2.15 -4.12 7.39
CA LEU A 17 3.06 -5.09 6.79
C LEU A 17 3.17 -4.89 5.27
N PHE A 18 2.04 -4.70 4.59
CA PHE A 18 2.00 -4.40 3.15
C PHE A 18 2.83 -3.16 2.82
N LEU A 19 2.65 -2.04 3.53
CA LEU A 19 3.43 -0.82 3.33
C LEU A 19 4.92 -1.06 3.59
N TRP A 20 5.25 -1.77 4.67
CA TRP A 20 6.63 -2.08 5.03
C TRP A 20 7.37 -2.88 3.94
N PHE A 21 6.76 -3.96 3.44
CA PHE A 21 7.34 -4.77 2.37
C PHE A 21 7.53 -3.96 1.09
N ASN A 22 6.52 -3.18 0.71
CA ASN A 22 6.56 -2.36 -0.49
C ASN A 22 7.61 -1.24 -0.42
N ILE A 23 7.72 -0.53 0.71
CA ILE A 23 8.74 0.52 0.91
C ILE A 23 10.15 -0.08 0.88
N LYS A 24 10.36 -1.26 1.49
CA LYS A 24 11.64 -1.97 1.40
C LYS A 24 11.97 -2.38 -0.03
N GLY A 25 11.00 -2.90 -0.77
CA GLY A 25 11.14 -3.24 -2.19
C GLY A 25 11.54 -2.02 -3.03
N LEU A 26 10.80 -0.92 -2.91
CA LEU A 26 11.09 0.35 -3.57
C LEU A 26 12.49 0.88 -3.24
N ARG A 27 12.88 0.85 -1.96
CA ARG A 27 14.23 1.27 -1.56
C ARG A 27 15.32 0.43 -2.23
N THR A 28 15.06 -0.86 -2.42
CA THR A 28 16.00 -1.78 -3.06
C THR A 28 16.09 -1.48 -4.56
N MET A 29 14.96 -1.35 -5.26
CA MET A 29 14.90 -1.00 -6.67
C MET A 29 15.57 0.37 -6.95
N TRP A 30 15.34 1.35 -6.09
CA TRP A 30 15.99 2.66 -6.20
C TRP A 30 17.49 2.58 -6.02
N ARG A 31 17.96 1.79 -5.04
CA ARG A 31 19.39 1.56 -4.81
C ARG A 31 20.03 0.85 -6.00
N ASP A 32 19.34 -0.14 -6.57
CA ASP A 32 19.84 -0.90 -7.71
C ASP A 32 19.88 -0.03 -8.96
N TYR A 33 18.87 0.82 -9.19
CA TYR A 33 18.91 1.86 -10.23
C TYR A 33 20.11 2.79 -10.05
N LYS A 34 20.33 3.32 -8.84
CA LYS A 34 21.46 4.20 -8.54
C LYS A 34 22.82 3.55 -8.80
N LYS A 35 22.96 2.23 -8.58
CA LYS A 35 24.21 1.49 -8.79
C LYS A 35 24.44 1.09 -10.24
N THR A 36 23.39 0.65 -10.93
CA THR A 36 23.49 0.02 -12.26
C THR A 36 23.12 0.95 -13.41
N GLY A 37 22.39 2.03 -13.13
CA GLY A 37 21.76 2.86 -14.16
C GLY A 37 20.64 2.14 -14.94
N SER A 38 20.20 0.96 -14.50
CA SER A 38 19.23 0.14 -15.24
C SER A 38 17.84 0.80 -15.30
N MET A 39 17.39 1.12 -16.52
CA MET A 39 16.04 1.65 -16.74
C MET A 39 14.94 0.68 -16.30
N VAL A 40 15.22 -0.64 -16.29
CA VAL A 40 14.27 -1.66 -15.83
C VAL A 40 13.99 -1.50 -14.33
N ALA A 41 15.05 -1.31 -13.51
CA ALA A 41 14.90 -1.07 -12.07
C ALA A 41 14.13 0.22 -11.78
N LEU A 42 14.36 1.28 -12.57
CA LEU A 42 13.61 2.53 -12.48
C LEU A 42 12.12 2.34 -12.86
N GLY A 43 11.84 1.58 -13.93
CA GLY A 43 10.48 1.26 -14.35
C GLY A 43 9.70 0.54 -13.27
N PHE A 44 10.27 -0.51 -12.67
CA PHE A 44 9.65 -1.22 -11.55
C PHE A 44 9.47 -0.34 -10.32
N PHE A 45 10.43 0.55 -10.02
CA PHE A 45 10.29 1.51 -8.94
C PHE A 45 9.08 2.43 -9.15
N ILE A 46 8.94 3.02 -10.33
CA ILE A 46 7.82 3.93 -10.65
C ILE A 46 6.48 3.18 -10.59
N VAL A 47 6.38 2.01 -11.22
CA VAL A 47 5.17 1.18 -11.19
C VAL A 47 4.82 0.79 -9.76
N GLY A 48 5.82 0.45 -8.94
CA GLY A 48 5.63 0.16 -7.52
C GLY A 48 5.06 1.34 -6.75
N VAL A 49 5.61 2.55 -6.92
CA VAL A 49 5.10 3.77 -6.26
C VAL A 49 3.65 4.05 -6.64
N ILE A 50 3.33 3.98 -7.94
CA ILE A 50 1.96 4.19 -8.44
C ILE A 50 1.02 3.15 -7.85
N GLY A 51 1.39 1.87 -7.90
CA GLY A 51 0.57 0.77 -7.38
C GLY A 51 0.26 0.92 -5.88
N ILE A 52 1.27 1.29 -5.08
CA ILE A 52 1.06 1.54 -3.63
C ILE A 52 0.13 2.73 -3.43
N PHE A 53 0.35 3.84 -4.14
CA PHE A 53 -0.49 5.04 -4.00
C PHE A 53 -1.95 4.74 -4.38
N THR A 54 -2.18 4.07 -5.52
CA THR A 54 -3.50 3.67 -5.98
C THR A 54 -4.17 2.72 -4.99
N GLY A 55 -3.45 1.73 -4.44
CA GLY A 55 -3.99 0.80 -3.46
C GLY A 55 -4.38 1.47 -2.15
N VAL A 56 -3.52 2.34 -1.62
CA VAL A 56 -3.80 3.13 -0.40
C VAL A 56 -4.99 4.07 -0.62
N TRP A 57 -5.00 4.81 -1.73
CA TRP A 57 -6.08 5.73 -2.08
C TRP A 57 -7.43 5.00 -2.21
N THR A 58 -7.46 3.89 -2.94
CA THR A 58 -8.68 3.08 -3.13
C THR A 58 -9.21 2.58 -1.80
N THR A 59 -8.32 2.08 -0.93
CA THR A 59 -8.71 1.61 0.41
C THR A 59 -9.32 2.74 1.24
N LEU A 60 -8.72 3.93 1.21
CA LEU A 60 -9.22 5.10 1.92
C LEU A 60 -10.58 5.56 1.39
N VAL A 61 -10.76 5.63 0.07
CA VAL A 61 -12.05 5.97 -0.56
C VAL A 61 -13.13 4.96 -0.16
N VAL A 62 -12.81 3.67 -0.16
CA VAL A 62 -13.75 2.60 0.23
C VAL A 62 -14.15 2.75 1.71
N ILE A 63 -13.19 2.99 2.60
CA ILE A 63 -13.47 3.22 4.03
C ILE A 63 -14.40 4.43 4.21
N ILE A 64 -14.08 5.56 3.55
CA ILE A 64 -14.91 6.77 3.61
C ILE A 64 -16.31 6.50 3.07
N TYR A 65 -16.42 5.82 1.92
CA TYR A 65 -17.70 5.46 1.33
C TYR A 65 -18.56 4.66 2.31
N TYR A 66 -18.03 3.61 2.93
CA TYR A 66 -18.80 2.81 3.87
C TYR A 66 -19.12 3.51 5.20
N LEU A 67 -18.32 4.50 5.61
CA LEU A 67 -18.60 5.32 6.79
C LEU A 67 -19.67 6.37 6.53
N LEU A 68 -19.64 7.02 5.36
CA LEU A 68 -20.56 8.10 4.97
C LEU A 68 -21.82 7.58 4.26
N ARG A 69 -21.83 6.33 3.81
CA ARG A 69 -22.99 5.74 3.12
C ARG A 69 -24.18 5.77 4.08
N PRO A 70 -25.28 6.46 3.72
CA PRO A 70 -26.49 6.43 4.52
C PRO A 70 -26.97 4.99 4.63
N ARG A 71 -27.09 4.51 5.88
CA ARG A 71 -27.72 3.22 6.19
C ARG A 71 -29.23 3.44 6.09
N GLY A 72 -29.74 3.37 4.86
CA GLY A 72 -31.18 3.24 4.61
C GLY A 72 -31.70 1.91 5.11
#